data_AF-A0A1V5C1A7-F1
#
_entry.id   AF-A0A1V5C1A7-F1
#
_cell.length_a   1.000
_cell.length_b   1.000
_cell.length_c   1.000
_cell.angle_alpha   90.00
_cell.angle_beta   90.00
_cell.angle_gamma   90.00
#
_symmetry.space_group_name_H-M   'P 1'
#
loop_
_entity.id
_entity.type
_entity.pdbx_description
1 polymer ?
#
loop_
_entity_poly.entity_id
_entity_poly.type
_entity_poly.pdbx_seq_one_letter_code
_entity_poly.pdbx_strand_id
1 'polypeptide(L)'
;MAGVESVISRDKVTSKLLGSQGRQSEPYEALPAGGASEPSHARASASRRVTGEGLTGEMELACLRSIFAHRIGLSYCNNENSSFTVNTFPGMVEIKVKDRKVLGSRPSGSSDTRGIIKGFSSKSRRRLIKTLCRVPYGFGMRFELTFADDVMSNLTIQERARLGAKILHRWQTWIERNYPQAVLVWKKEWKPRKSGALKGQLMPHYHFMVYHPSFSDRDYMELWSTIAIKWVRLTKTEDYRAYNVALHNRSRGILKPDDPYSRYFGKYVTKCQVAEEEGLGRFWGIIGPLELAEPEKVELTDYQVAVLKRFLRRYLKSTQKRSKKLPDGKKIAVKPKYRYEKRLRRGGYEGFVAMKEATISRIIQLVMNNEKSMEIVGIKAYNTIQSTR
;
A
#
# COMPACT_ATOMS: atom_id res chain seq x y z
N MET A 1 38.83 51.69 -19.72
CA MET A 1 37.85 50.59 -19.86
C MET A 1 38.56 49.27 -19.57
N ALA A 2 38.44 48.79 -18.33
CA ALA A 2 38.78 47.45 -17.87
C ALA A 2 38.15 47.35 -16.47
N GLY A 3 37.36 46.31 -16.21
CA GLY A 3 36.62 46.14 -14.96
C GLY A 3 36.57 44.68 -14.56
N VAL A 4 37.28 44.38 -13.48
CA VAL A 4 37.48 43.10 -12.81
C VAL A 4 36.41 42.95 -11.72
N GLU A 5 35.65 41.85 -11.67
CA GLU A 5 35.00 41.35 -10.44
C GLU A 5 34.92 39.81 -10.54
N SER A 6 35.71 39.04 -9.80
CA SER A 6 35.77 38.75 -8.35
C SER A 6 34.98 37.50 -7.96
N VAL A 7 35.75 36.49 -7.57
CA VAL A 7 35.34 35.18 -7.04
C VAL A 7 35.15 35.34 -5.53
N ILE A 8 33.95 35.07 -5.01
CA ILE A 8 33.73 35.00 -3.56
C ILE A 8 33.68 33.53 -3.11
N SER A 9 34.68 33.22 -2.32
CA SER A 9 34.99 31.98 -1.62
C SER A 9 33.88 31.53 -0.66
N ARG A 10 33.66 30.21 -0.64
CA ARG A 10 32.99 29.46 0.42
C ARG A 10 33.97 29.34 1.59
N ASP A 11 33.72 30.03 2.69
CA ASP A 11 34.06 29.58 4.05
C ASP A 11 33.51 30.56 5.07
N LYS A 12 32.85 30.03 6.12
CA LYS A 12 32.39 30.63 7.39
C LYS A 12 30.91 30.36 7.71
N VAL A 13 30.55 29.10 8.03
CA VAL A 13 29.47 28.82 9.00
C VAL A 13 29.77 27.53 9.77
N THR A 14 30.84 27.53 10.59
CA THR A 14 31.05 26.52 11.65
C THR A 14 31.93 27.10 12.75
N SER A 15 31.37 27.97 13.60
CA SER A 15 31.81 28.16 14.99
C SER A 15 30.89 29.17 15.69
N LYS A 16 29.84 28.66 16.31
CA LYS A 16 29.13 29.26 17.47
C LYS A 16 27.93 28.39 17.78
N LEU A 17 28.15 27.34 18.57
CA LEU A 17 27.11 26.62 19.33
C LEU A 17 27.82 25.71 20.35
N LEU A 18 28.50 26.34 21.31
CA LEU A 18 28.85 25.72 22.60
C LEU A 18 28.49 26.74 23.66
N GLY A 19 27.46 26.42 24.43
CA GLY A 19 26.86 27.27 25.46
C GLY A 19 25.73 26.51 26.17
N SER A 20 26.16 25.65 27.08
CA SER A 20 25.47 25.04 28.23
C SER A 20 23.97 25.34 28.46
N GLN A 21 23.18 24.27 28.64
CA GLN A 21 22.44 24.03 29.90
C GLN A 21 22.15 22.53 30.07
N GLY A 22 22.42 22.03 31.27
CA GLY A 22 22.41 20.61 31.62
C GLY A 22 21.01 20.02 31.78
N ARG A 23 20.92 18.73 31.45
CA ARG A 23 19.92 17.82 32.01
C ARG A 23 20.59 16.49 32.24
N GLN A 24 20.55 16.03 33.49
CA GLN A 24 21.05 14.74 33.92
C GLN A 24 20.27 13.62 33.21
N SER A 25 21.00 12.67 32.64
CA SER A 25 20.48 11.34 32.28
C SER A 25 21.38 10.30 32.92
N GLU A 26 20.75 9.38 33.64
CA GLU A 26 21.37 8.22 34.29
C GLU A 26 22.18 7.33 33.32
N PRO A 27 23.18 6.57 33.81
CA PRO A 27 24.09 5.82 32.98
C PRO A 27 23.46 4.51 32.50
N TYR A 28 23.55 4.26 31.19
CA TYR A 28 23.33 2.93 30.63
C TYR A 28 24.68 2.22 30.51
N GLU A 29 24.79 1.06 31.15
CA GLU A 29 25.92 0.15 31.10
C GLU A 29 26.23 -0.28 29.66
N ALA A 30 27.52 -0.23 29.30
CA ALA A 30 28.04 -0.67 28.02
C ALA A 30 28.16 -2.20 28.00
N LEU A 31 27.63 -2.82 26.94
CA LEU A 31 27.92 -4.22 26.60
C LEU A 31 29.14 -4.28 25.65
N PRO A 32 29.99 -5.32 25.75
CA PRO A 32 31.28 -5.36 25.09
C PRO A 32 31.18 -5.63 23.59
N ALA A 33 32.14 -5.03 22.87
CA ALA A 33 32.40 -5.22 21.46
C ALA A 33 32.78 -6.68 21.17
N GLY A 34 32.10 -7.30 20.21
CA GLY A 34 32.39 -8.64 19.71
C GLY A 34 32.61 -8.64 18.19
N GLY A 35 33.84 -8.96 17.80
CA GLY A 35 34.14 -9.86 16.69
C GLY A 35 33.93 -9.36 15.27
N ALA A 36 35.03 -8.93 14.64
CA ALA A 36 35.15 -8.86 13.19
C ALA A 36 35.12 -10.28 12.58
N SER A 37 34.37 -10.45 11.48
CA SER A 37 34.53 -11.59 10.58
C SER A 37 34.54 -11.09 9.13
N GLU A 38 35.57 -11.50 8.41
CA GLU A 38 35.93 -11.16 7.02
C GLU A 38 34.89 -11.59 5.97
N PRO A 39 34.94 -11.00 4.75
CA PRO A 39 33.90 -11.17 3.72
C PRO A 39 34.13 -12.42 2.85
N SER A 40 33.11 -13.28 2.75
CA SER A 40 33.08 -14.40 1.81
C SER A 40 32.70 -13.96 0.39
N HIS A 41 33.53 -14.36 -0.56
CA HIS A 41 33.48 -14.15 -2.01
C HIS A 41 32.09 -14.14 -2.69
N ALA A 42 31.86 -13.11 -3.50
CA ALA A 42 30.80 -13.04 -4.50
C ALA A 42 31.08 -14.01 -5.65
N ARG A 43 30.13 -14.92 -5.94
CA ARG A 43 30.06 -15.66 -7.21
C ARG A 43 29.15 -14.91 -8.18
N ALA A 44 29.74 -14.47 -9.28
CA ALA A 44 29.03 -13.97 -10.45
C ALA A 44 28.15 -15.08 -11.04
N SER A 45 26.86 -14.80 -11.23
CA SER A 45 25.95 -15.65 -12.00
C SER A 45 25.73 -15.03 -13.37
N ALA A 46 26.20 -15.74 -14.39
CA ALA A 46 26.11 -15.37 -15.79
C ALA A 46 24.66 -15.43 -16.28
N SER A 47 24.22 -14.33 -16.90
CA SER A 47 22.97 -14.20 -17.65
C SER A 47 23.04 -15.05 -18.92
N ARG A 48 22.32 -16.18 -18.96
CA ARG A 48 22.03 -16.91 -20.20
C ARG A 48 20.87 -16.24 -20.93
N ARG A 49 21.14 -15.77 -22.16
CA ARG A 49 20.11 -15.46 -23.16
C ARG A 49 19.44 -16.76 -23.58
N VAL A 50 18.11 -16.79 -23.55
CA VAL A 50 17.30 -17.82 -24.20
C VAL A 50 16.75 -17.19 -25.48
N THR A 51 17.32 -17.59 -26.61
CA THR A 51 16.73 -17.41 -27.93
C THR A 51 15.59 -18.42 -28.09
N GLY A 52 14.43 -17.93 -28.53
CA GLY A 52 13.24 -18.76 -28.71
C GLY A 52 13.32 -19.61 -29.97
N GLU A 53 12.66 -20.77 -29.91
CA GLU A 53 11.94 -21.43 -31.01
C GLU A 53 11.26 -22.68 -30.43
N GLY A 54 9.97 -22.89 -30.78
CA GLY A 54 9.22 -24.11 -30.45
C GLY A 54 8.00 -23.94 -29.54
N LEU A 55 6.94 -23.28 -30.05
CA LEU A 55 5.60 -23.34 -29.45
C LEU A 55 4.77 -24.45 -30.09
N THR A 56 4.82 -25.64 -29.51
CA THR A 56 3.80 -26.68 -29.72
C THR A 56 3.33 -27.22 -28.38
N GLY A 57 2.15 -26.77 -27.97
CA GLY A 57 1.12 -27.65 -27.42
C GLY A 57 1.36 -28.38 -26.10
N GLU A 58 1.84 -27.71 -25.06
CA GLU A 58 1.47 -28.06 -23.68
C GLU A 58 1.26 -26.75 -22.91
N MET A 59 0.10 -26.58 -22.27
CA MET A 59 -0.05 -25.56 -21.23
C MET A 59 0.88 -25.98 -20.08
N GLU A 60 2.12 -25.53 -20.11
CA GLU A 60 3.00 -25.58 -18.94
C GLU A 60 2.23 -24.93 -17.80
N LEU A 61 1.78 -25.75 -16.85
CA LEU A 61 1.27 -25.31 -15.56
C LEU A 61 2.30 -24.36 -14.99
N ALA A 62 2.07 -23.04 -15.12
CA ALA A 62 2.94 -22.01 -14.60
C ALA A 62 3.26 -22.38 -13.17
N CYS A 63 4.51 -22.81 -12.93
CA CYS A 63 4.83 -23.43 -11.66
C CYS A 63 4.53 -22.40 -10.57
N LEU A 64 3.85 -22.81 -9.50
CA LEU A 64 3.45 -21.90 -8.42
C LEU A 64 4.62 -21.01 -7.96
N ARG A 65 5.86 -21.51 -8.06
CA ARG A 65 7.09 -20.74 -7.82
C ARG A 65 7.29 -19.54 -8.75
N SER A 66 7.03 -19.63 -10.06
CA SER A 66 7.11 -18.49 -10.98
C SER A 66 6.03 -17.44 -10.70
N ILE A 67 4.80 -17.88 -10.40
CA ILE A 67 3.68 -16.99 -10.05
C ILE A 67 4.01 -16.19 -8.78
N PHE A 68 4.60 -16.84 -7.76
CA PHE A 68 5.00 -16.18 -6.51
C PHE A 68 6.28 -15.35 -6.66
N ALA A 69 7.25 -15.78 -7.46
CA ALA A 69 8.48 -15.02 -7.73
C ALA A 69 8.18 -13.70 -8.46
N HIS A 70 7.21 -13.72 -9.38
CA HIS A 70 6.80 -12.54 -10.15
C HIS A 70 5.62 -11.77 -9.53
N ARG A 71 5.11 -12.21 -8.37
CA ARG A 71 3.99 -11.59 -7.64
C ARG A 71 2.79 -11.25 -8.54
N ILE A 72 2.51 -12.17 -9.47
CA ILE A 72 1.45 -12.08 -10.48
C ILE A 72 0.11 -12.31 -9.77
N GLY A 73 -0.93 -11.56 -10.15
CA GLY A 73 -2.27 -11.91 -9.67
C GLY A 73 -2.79 -13.17 -10.38
N LEU A 74 -3.82 -13.84 -9.86
CA LEU A 74 -4.49 -14.92 -10.60
C LEU A 74 -5.96 -14.61 -10.71
N SER A 75 -6.50 -14.63 -11.92
CA SER A 75 -7.91 -14.40 -12.24
C SER A 75 -8.59 -15.72 -12.54
N TYR A 76 -9.57 -16.10 -11.75
CA TYR A 76 -10.30 -17.34 -11.92
C TYR A 76 -11.63 -17.13 -12.63
N CYS A 77 -11.86 -17.85 -13.74
CA CYS A 77 -13.12 -17.87 -14.48
C CYS A 77 -13.72 -19.29 -14.41
N ASN A 78 -15.05 -19.42 -14.46
CA ASN A 78 -15.71 -20.74 -14.51
C ASN A 78 -16.64 -20.81 -15.73
N ASN A 79 -16.13 -21.34 -16.84
CA ASN A 79 -16.83 -21.46 -18.12
C ASN A 79 -17.45 -20.12 -18.61
N GLU A 80 -17.97 -20.09 -19.84
CA GLU A 80 -18.59 -18.87 -20.40
C GLU A 80 -19.78 -18.36 -19.56
N ASN A 81 -20.40 -19.27 -18.79
CA ASN A 81 -21.56 -19.02 -17.95
C ASN A 81 -21.26 -18.59 -16.50
N SER A 82 -19.98 -18.41 -16.11
CA SER A 82 -19.68 -17.90 -14.77
C SER A 82 -20.22 -16.50 -14.53
N SER A 83 -20.86 -16.34 -13.37
CA SER A 83 -21.34 -15.05 -12.90
C SER A 83 -20.26 -14.20 -12.21
N PHE A 84 -19.00 -14.64 -12.09
CA PHE A 84 -17.96 -13.90 -11.38
C PHE A 84 -16.53 -14.32 -11.76
N THR A 85 -15.57 -13.41 -11.58
CA THR A 85 -14.12 -13.65 -11.60
C THR A 85 -13.51 -13.43 -10.22
N VAL A 86 -12.49 -14.21 -9.87
CA VAL A 86 -11.74 -14.02 -8.60
C VAL A 86 -10.29 -13.69 -8.91
N ASN A 87 -9.83 -12.50 -8.58
CA ASN A 87 -8.46 -12.04 -8.77
C ASN A 87 -7.69 -12.14 -7.44
N THR A 88 -6.65 -12.96 -7.35
CA THR A 88 -5.68 -12.91 -6.25
C THR A 88 -4.61 -11.87 -6.56
N PHE A 89 -4.05 -11.25 -5.53
CA PHE A 89 -2.92 -10.32 -5.57
C PHE A 89 -2.13 -10.51 -4.27
N PRO A 90 -0.85 -10.11 -4.14
CA PRO A 90 -0.05 -10.36 -2.94
C PRO A 90 -0.73 -9.99 -1.61
N GLY A 91 -1.52 -8.91 -1.59
CA GLY A 91 -2.21 -8.44 -0.39
C GLY A 91 -3.73 -8.64 -0.34
N MET A 92 -4.37 -9.19 -1.38
CA MET A 92 -5.83 -9.31 -1.41
C MET A 92 -6.37 -10.38 -2.36
N VAL A 93 -7.62 -10.79 -2.13
CA VAL A 93 -8.45 -11.48 -3.11
C VAL A 93 -9.62 -10.59 -3.47
N GLU A 94 -9.76 -10.25 -4.73
CA GLU A 94 -10.84 -9.48 -5.32
C GLU A 94 -11.83 -10.41 -6.02
N ILE A 95 -13.12 -10.17 -5.86
CA ILE A 95 -14.20 -10.92 -6.48
C ILE A 95 -15.02 -9.91 -7.28
N LYS A 96 -15.08 -10.10 -8.60
CA LYS A 96 -15.88 -9.29 -9.50
C LYS A 96 -17.02 -10.13 -10.04
N VAL A 97 -18.24 -9.63 -10.02
CA VAL A 97 -19.35 -10.30 -10.69
C VAL A 97 -19.24 -9.97 -12.19
N LYS A 98 -19.33 -10.97 -13.08
CA LYS A 98 -19.36 -10.74 -14.54
C LYS A 98 -20.59 -9.88 -14.81
N ASP A 99 -20.43 -8.78 -15.54
CA ASP A 99 -21.47 -7.76 -15.71
C ASP A 99 -22.81 -8.42 -16.01
N ARG A 100 -23.76 -8.31 -15.08
CA ARG A 100 -25.15 -8.46 -15.45
C ARG A 100 -25.40 -7.27 -16.35
N LYS A 101 -25.67 -7.48 -17.64
CA LYS A 101 -26.23 -6.44 -18.51
C LYS A 101 -27.41 -5.85 -17.75
N VAL A 102 -27.23 -4.68 -17.15
CA VAL A 102 -28.32 -3.96 -16.48
C VAL A 102 -29.15 -3.42 -17.62
N LEU A 103 -30.09 -4.24 -18.09
CA LEU A 103 -31.12 -3.83 -19.05
C LEU A 103 -31.76 -2.56 -18.50
N GLY A 104 -31.51 -1.41 -19.14
CA GLY A 104 -32.14 -0.14 -18.80
C GLY A 104 -31.29 0.88 -18.04
N SER A 105 -30.01 0.65 -17.71
CA SER A 105 -29.17 1.76 -17.24
C SER A 105 -28.81 2.67 -18.42
N ARG A 106 -29.63 3.69 -18.67
CA ARG A 106 -29.29 4.76 -19.62
C ARG A 106 -27.89 5.28 -19.26
N PRO A 107 -26.98 5.46 -20.23
CA PRO A 107 -25.70 6.11 -19.96
C PRO A 107 -26.04 7.48 -19.38
N SER A 108 -25.67 7.70 -18.11
CA SER A 108 -25.82 9.00 -17.47
C SER A 108 -24.79 9.93 -18.11
N GLY A 109 -25.14 10.44 -19.29
CA GLY A 109 -24.37 11.38 -20.08
C GLY A 109 -24.50 12.82 -19.59
N SER A 110 -24.83 13.04 -18.32
CA SER A 110 -24.67 14.38 -17.76
C SER A 110 -23.17 14.63 -17.58
N SER A 111 -22.68 15.66 -18.24
CA SER A 111 -21.37 16.28 -18.02
C SER A 111 -21.33 16.96 -16.64
N ASP A 112 -21.83 16.29 -15.60
CA ASP A 112 -21.99 16.85 -14.27
C ASP A 112 -20.61 17.27 -13.77
N THR A 113 -20.46 18.57 -13.59
CA THR A 113 -19.31 19.20 -12.94
C THR A 113 -18.94 18.38 -11.72
N ARG A 114 -17.69 17.91 -11.67
CA ARG A 114 -17.21 17.02 -10.61
C ARG A 114 -17.49 17.66 -9.25
N GLY A 115 -18.40 17.07 -8.47
CA GLY A 115 -18.79 17.60 -7.17
C GLY A 115 -17.61 17.87 -6.23
N ILE A 116 -17.79 18.86 -5.35
CA ILE A 116 -16.79 19.29 -4.37
C ILE A 116 -16.36 18.11 -3.49
N ILE A 117 -15.05 17.91 -3.32
CA ILE A 117 -14.51 16.83 -2.50
C ILE A 117 -14.61 17.24 -1.02
N LYS A 118 -15.66 16.76 -0.36
CA LYS A 118 -15.92 17.00 1.08
C LYS A 118 -15.09 16.09 2.01
N GLY A 119 -14.52 15.00 1.50
CA GLY A 119 -13.85 14.04 2.37
C GLY A 119 -13.26 12.83 1.68
N PHE A 120 -12.60 11.98 2.48
CA PHE A 120 -12.08 10.71 2.00
C PHE A 120 -13.19 9.65 1.90
N SER A 121 -13.94 9.71 0.79
CA SER A 121 -15.11 8.84 0.59
C SER A 121 -14.76 7.34 0.66
N SER A 122 -15.73 6.52 1.08
CA SER A 122 -15.58 5.06 1.12
C SER A 122 -15.16 4.45 -0.22
N LYS A 123 -15.64 5.00 -1.35
CA LYS A 123 -15.24 4.58 -2.71
C LYS A 123 -13.77 4.93 -2.97
N SER A 124 -13.34 6.14 -2.65
CA SER A 124 -11.95 6.58 -2.82
C SER A 124 -10.99 5.76 -1.95
N ARG A 125 -11.37 5.51 -0.69
CA ARG A 125 -10.67 4.63 0.24
C ARG A 125 -10.51 3.22 -0.30
N ARG A 126 -11.59 2.63 -0.81
CA ARG A 126 -11.59 1.30 -1.40
C ARG A 126 -10.60 1.21 -2.57
N ARG A 127 -10.57 2.24 -3.42
CA ARG A 127 -9.61 2.33 -4.54
C ARG A 127 -8.17 2.38 -4.03
N LEU A 128 -7.87 3.23 -3.06
CA LEU A 128 -6.53 3.31 -2.48
C LEU A 128 -6.08 1.95 -1.91
N ILE A 129 -6.90 1.27 -1.11
CA ILE A 129 -6.54 -0.06 -0.59
C ILE A 129 -6.27 -1.04 -1.74
N LYS A 130 -7.14 -1.09 -2.76
CA LYS A 130 -6.94 -1.97 -3.91
C LYS A 130 -5.63 -1.67 -4.64
N THR A 131 -5.32 -0.40 -4.87
CA THR A 131 -4.06 0.02 -5.49
C THR A 131 -2.86 -0.50 -4.69
N LEU A 132 -2.87 -0.32 -3.37
CA LEU A 132 -1.78 -0.76 -2.50
C LEU A 132 -1.61 -2.27 -2.48
N CYS A 133 -2.71 -3.03 -2.50
CA CYS A 133 -2.66 -4.49 -2.53
C CYS A 133 -2.23 -5.08 -3.89
N ARG A 134 -2.16 -4.24 -4.94
CA ARG A 134 -1.72 -4.62 -6.29
C ARG A 134 -0.27 -4.26 -6.58
N VAL A 135 0.42 -3.57 -5.67
CA VAL A 135 1.86 -3.29 -5.87
C VAL A 135 2.61 -4.61 -5.71
N PRO A 136 3.40 -5.04 -6.71
CA PRO A 136 4.03 -6.36 -6.71
C PRO A 136 5.02 -6.45 -5.56
N TYR A 137 6.20 -5.81 -5.62
CA TYR A 137 7.22 -5.97 -4.56
C TYR A 137 6.92 -5.19 -3.28
N GLY A 138 5.90 -4.33 -3.34
CA GLY A 138 5.38 -3.54 -2.25
C GLY A 138 6.38 -2.54 -1.66
N PHE A 139 5.94 -1.70 -0.73
CA PHE A 139 6.67 -0.50 -0.30
C PHE A 139 7.84 -0.83 0.64
N GLY A 140 8.99 -0.19 0.42
CA GLY A 140 10.19 -0.35 1.27
C GLY A 140 10.34 0.73 2.35
N MET A 141 9.65 1.86 2.21
CA MET A 141 9.70 2.92 3.21
C MET A 141 8.35 3.62 3.38
N ARG A 142 8.09 4.09 4.60
CA ARG A 142 7.05 5.07 4.91
C ARG A 142 7.63 6.32 5.53
N PHE A 143 6.97 7.45 5.32
CA PHE A 143 7.28 8.68 6.06
C PHE A 143 6.06 9.61 6.12
N GLU A 144 6.16 10.63 6.97
CA GLU A 144 5.12 11.62 7.20
C GLU A 144 5.70 13.03 7.08
N LEU A 145 5.02 13.93 6.36
CA LEU A 145 5.35 15.35 6.27
C LEU A 145 4.17 16.19 6.71
N THR A 146 4.47 17.34 7.30
CA THR A 146 3.49 18.33 7.74
C THR A 146 4.06 19.73 7.56
N PHE A 147 3.33 20.75 7.98
CA PHE A 147 3.74 22.15 7.89
C PHE A 147 4.14 22.69 9.26
N ALA A 148 5.06 23.64 9.26
CA ALA A 148 5.35 24.45 10.43
C ALA A 148 4.18 25.40 10.75
N ASP A 149 4.18 25.96 11.97
CA ASP A 149 3.06 26.76 12.46
C ASP A 149 2.96 28.12 11.76
N ASP A 150 4.10 28.77 11.51
CA ASP A 150 4.22 30.02 10.75
C ASP A 150 3.56 29.92 9.37
N VAL A 151 3.82 28.82 8.64
CA VAL A 151 3.29 28.59 7.29
C VAL A 151 1.75 28.48 7.26
N MET A 152 1.15 27.99 8.34
CA MET A 152 -0.28 27.72 8.43
C MET A 152 -1.04 28.70 9.33
N SER A 153 -0.32 29.66 9.91
CA SER A 153 -0.88 30.71 10.75
C SER A 153 -1.82 31.59 9.94
N ASN A 154 -2.91 32.05 10.57
CA ASN A 154 -3.89 32.94 9.96
C ASN A 154 -4.62 32.42 8.70
N LEU A 155 -4.45 31.13 8.36
CA LEU A 155 -5.16 30.49 7.25
C LEU A 155 -6.40 29.72 7.73
N THR A 156 -7.49 29.86 7.01
CA THR A 156 -8.66 28.98 7.09
C THR A 156 -8.33 27.55 6.66
N ILE A 157 -9.16 26.56 6.98
CA ILE A 157 -8.91 25.16 6.57
C ILE A 157 -8.87 25.03 5.04
N GLN A 158 -9.72 25.77 4.31
CA GLN A 158 -9.72 25.78 2.85
C GLN A 158 -8.42 26.36 2.29
N GLU A 159 -7.91 27.45 2.86
CA GLU A 159 -6.63 28.04 2.45
C GLU A 159 -5.47 27.10 2.75
N ARG A 160 -5.46 26.45 3.93
CA ARG A 160 -4.49 25.39 4.26
C ARG A 160 -4.55 24.24 3.26
N ALA A 161 -5.76 23.86 2.82
CA ALA A 161 -5.96 22.80 1.83
C ALA A 161 -5.41 23.20 0.45
N ARG A 162 -5.68 24.43 0.01
CA ARG A 162 -5.21 25.00 -1.26
C ARG A 162 -3.68 25.15 -1.26
N LEU A 163 -3.11 25.74 -0.21
CA LEU A 163 -1.66 25.87 -0.04
C LEU A 163 -1.00 24.49 -0.01
N GLY A 164 -1.55 23.56 0.77
CA GLY A 164 -1.05 22.20 0.86
C GLY A 164 -1.05 21.48 -0.50
N ALA A 165 -2.11 21.65 -1.31
CA ALA A 165 -2.19 21.08 -2.65
C ALA A 165 -1.16 21.71 -3.61
N LYS A 166 -0.96 23.03 -3.53
CA LYS A 166 0.04 23.76 -4.33
C LYS A 166 1.46 23.30 -4.02
N ILE A 167 1.81 23.17 -2.74
CA ILE A 167 3.13 22.67 -2.32
C ILE A 167 3.33 21.21 -2.73
N LEU A 168 2.33 20.35 -2.49
CA LEU A 168 2.38 18.95 -2.90
C LEU A 168 2.59 18.79 -4.40
N HIS A 169 1.89 19.58 -5.22
CA HIS A 169 2.05 19.54 -6.68
C HIS A 169 3.47 19.93 -7.11
N ARG A 170 4.02 21.03 -6.60
CA ARG A 170 5.40 21.45 -6.89
C ARG A 170 6.43 20.41 -6.46
N TRP A 171 6.21 19.82 -5.28
CA TRP A 171 7.06 18.76 -4.73
C TRP A 171 6.99 17.50 -5.58
N GLN A 172 5.78 17.07 -5.97
CA GLN A 172 5.54 15.97 -6.90
C GLN A 172 6.28 16.18 -8.22
N THR A 173 6.09 17.33 -8.87
CA THR A 173 6.75 17.66 -10.14
C THR A 173 8.28 17.64 -10.01
N TRP A 174 8.82 18.08 -8.88
CA TRP A 174 10.25 18.01 -8.64
C TRP A 174 10.72 16.55 -8.47
N ILE A 175 9.98 15.71 -7.73
CA ILE A 175 10.31 14.27 -7.60
C ILE A 175 10.28 13.58 -8.95
N GLU A 176 9.22 13.76 -9.75
CA GLU A 176 9.08 13.12 -11.07
C GLU A 176 10.23 13.46 -12.00
N ARG A 177 10.81 14.66 -11.87
CA ARG A 177 11.97 15.10 -12.67
C ARG A 177 13.31 14.59 -12.17
N ASN A 178 13.49 14.47 -10.85
CA ASN A 178 14.80 14.17 -10.25
C ASN A 178 14.95 12.69 -9.85
N TYR A 179 13.83 11.99 -9.69
CA TYR A 179 13.75 10.58 -9.32
C TYR A 179 12.65 9.87 -10.13
N PRO A 180 12.75 9.85 -11.48
CA PRO A 180 11.71 9.27 -12.34
C PRO A 180 11.41 7.79 -12.04
N GLN A 181 12.37 7.07 -11.46
CA GLN A 181 12.23 5.68 -11.04
C GLN A 181 11.46 5.52 -9.73
N ALA A 182 11.44 6.54 -8.87
CA ALA A 182 10.83 6.44 -7.55
C ALA A 182 9.30 6.58 -7.65
N VAL A 183 8.59 5.65 -7.02
CA VAL A 183 7.13 5.70 -6.95
C VAL A 183 6.69 6.00 -5.52
N LEU A 184 5.86 7.01 -5.35
CA LEU A 184 5.31 7.36 -4.05
C LEU A 184 3.79 7.30 -4.08
N VAL A 185 3.20 6.63 -3.10
CA VAL A 185 1.76 6.73 -2.81
C VAL A 185 1.57 7.59 -1.59
N TRP A 186 0.79 8.65 -1.72
CA TRP A 186 0.55 9.60 -0.64
C TRP A 186 -0.92 9.61 -0.21
N LYS A 187 -1.16 9.90 1.06
CA LYS A 187 -2.48 10.15 1.64
C LYS A 187 -2.42 11.37 2.56
N LYS A 188 -3.36 12.28 2.36
CA LYS A 188 -3.62 13.41 3.26
C LYS A 188 -4.53 12.99 4.41
N GLU A 189 -4.14 13.35 5.63
CA GLU A 189 -4.91 13.18 6.85
C GLU A 189 -4.96 14.52 7.59
N TRP A 190 -6.16 15.06 7.78
CA TRP A 190 -6.37 16.18 8.68
C TRP A 190 -6.29 15.68 10.11
N LYS A 191 -5.48 16.33 10.95
CA LYS A 191 -5.39 16.04 12.38
C LYS A 191 -5.27 17.32 13.18
N PRO A 192 -5.84 17.36 14.40
CA PRO A 192 -5.50 18.38 15.37
C PRO A 192 -3.99 18.42 15.64
N ARG A 193 -3.41 19.61 15.55
CA ARG A 193 -2.01 19.86 15.91
C ARG A 193 -1.81 19.55 17.40
N LYS A 194 -0.73 18.84 17.74
CA LYS A 194 -0.47 18.41 19.12
C LYS A 194 0.32 19.41 19.97
N SER A 195 1.07 20.30 19.33
CA SER A 195 2.01 21.22 19.98
C SER A 195 2.25 22.46 19.12
N GLY A 196 2.80 23.51 19.73
CA GLY A 196 3.07 24.79 19.06
C GLY A 196 1.89 25.75 19.09
N ALA A 197 1.99 26.86 18.36
CA ALA A 197 1.02 27.96 18.38
C ALA A 197 -0.35 27.55 17.82
N LEU A 198 -0.39 26.56 16.92
CA LEU A 198 -1.62 26.08 16.30
C LEU A 198 -2.23 24.86 16.99
N LYS A 199 -1.82 24.53 18.22
CA LYS A 199 -2.32 23.37 18.99
C LYS A 199 -3.85 23.32 18.97
N GLY A 200 -4.40 22.13 18.69
CA GLY A 200 -5.85 21.90 18.57
C GLY A 200 -6.42 22.17 17.17
N GLN A 201 -5.78 23.02 16.36
CA GLN A 201 -6.28 23.34 15.02
C GLN A 201 -6.00 22.20 14.02
N LEU A 202 -6.89 22.03 13.04
CA LEU A 202 -6.76 20.99 12.01
C LEU A 202 -5.64 21.32 11.01
N MET A 203 -4.63 20.45 10.98
CA MET A 203 -3.47 20.53 10.08
C MET A 203 -3.46 19.37 9.08
N PRO A 204 -3.08 19.62 7.81
CA PRO A 204 -2.90 18.56 6.84
C PRO A 204 -1.55 17.83 7.09
N HIS A 205 -1.63 16.55 7.40
CA HIS A 205 -0.49 15.64 7.42
C HIS A 205 -0.50 14.78 6.15
N TYR A 206 0.66 14.60 5.54
CA TYR A 206 0.81 13.73 4.38
C TYR A 206 1.59 12.49 4.78
N HIS A 207 0.96 11.34 4.62
CA HIS A 207 1.57 10.03 4.80
C HIS A 207 2.00 9.51 3.43
N PHE A 208 3.26 9.13 3.32
CA PHE A 208 3.85 8.61 2.09
C PHE A 208 4.33 7.19 2.28
N MET A 209 4.30 6.43 1.19
CA MET A 209 4.99 5.17 1.05
C MET A 209 5.79 5.19 -0.24
N VAL A 210 7.02 4.73 -0.18
CA VAL A 210 7.96 4.71 -1.30
C VAL A 210 8.12 3.27 -1.78
N TYR A 211 8.03 3.11 -3.09
CA TYR A 211 8.23 1.86 -3.79
C TYR A 211 9.32 2.05 -4.83
N HIS A 212 10.32 1.19 -4.76
CA HIS A 212 11.26 0.93 -5.83
C HIS A 212 11.79 -0.51 -5.68
N PRO A 213 11.73 -1.35 -6.73
CA PRO A 213 12.09 -2.77 -6.63
C PRO A 213 13.56 -3.00 -6.27
N SER A 214 14.45 -2.09 -6.67
CA SER A 214 15.91 -2.25 -6.52
C SER A 214 16.55 -1.36 -5.46
N PHE A 215 15.76 -0.62 -4.67
CA PHE A 215 16.34 0.25 -3.64
C PHE A 215 16.74 -0.55 -2.41
N SER A 216 17.97 -0.33 -1.95
CA SER A 216 18.43 -0.72 -0.62
C SER A 216 17.85 0.20 0.45
N ASP A 217 17.97 -0.20 1.72
CA ASP A 217 17.61 0.66 2.86
C ASP A 217 18.35 2.01 2.82
N ARG A 218 19.60 2.02 2.34
CA ARG A 218 20.40 3.24 2.16
C ARG A 218 19.80 4.15 1.09
N ASP A 219 19.40 3.60 -0.05
CA ASP A 219 18.80 4.39 -1.14
C ASP A 219 17.47 5.02 -0.70
N TYR A 220 16.64 4.26 0.02
CA TYR A 220 15.42 4.82 0.61
C TYR A 220 15.71 5.96 1.59
N MET A 221 16.75 5.83 2.40
CA MET A 221 17.16 6.83 3.37
C MET A 221 17.67 8.12 2.72
N GLU A 222 18.49 7.99 1.68
CA GLU A 222 19.00 9.11 0.90
C GLU A 222 17.88 9.84 0.15
N LEU A 223 16.99 9.08 -0.50
CA LEU A 223 15.81 9.65 -1.15
C LEU A 223 14.96 10.42 -0.14
N TRP A 224 14.61 9.79 1.00
CA TRP A 224 13.74 10.39 2.00
C TRP A 224 14.31 11.69 2.57
N SER A 225 15.58 11.72 2.97
CA SER A 225 16.19 12.91 3.53
C SER A 225 16.16 14.06 2.52
N THR A 226 16.47 13.77 1.26
CA THR A 226 16.49 14.76 0.19
C THR A 226 15.10 15.33 -0.10
N ILE A 227 14.09 14.47 -0.25
CA ILE A 227 12.72 14.92 -0.53
C ILE A 227 12.09 15.63 0.69
N ALA A 228 12.43 15.24 1.92
CA ALA A 228 11.98 15.90 3.14
C ALA A 228 12.58 17.31 3.28
N ILE A 229 13.88 17.48 2.99
CA ILE A 229 14.53 18.80 2.92
C ILE A 229 13.87 19.66 1.84
N LYS A 230 13.62 19.09 0.65
CA LYS A 230 12.94 19.81 -0.42
C LYS A 230 11.54 20.26 -0.03
N TRP A 231 10.79 19.42 0.69
CA TRP A 231 9.47 19.79 1.23
C TRP A 231 9.57 21.04 2.10
N VAL A 232 10.43 21.03 3.12
CA VAL A 232 10.61 22.17 4.03
C VAL A 232 10.97 23.44 3.26
N ARG A 233 11.93 23.36 2.31
CA ARG A 233 12.30 24.50 1.45
C ARG A 233 11.12 25.05 0.64
N LEU A 234 10.28 24.18 0.09
CA LEU A 234 9.09 24.60 -0.66
C LEU A 234 8.04 25.29 0.20
N THR A 235 7.95 24.94 1.48
CA THR A 235 7.03 25.62 2.42
C THR A 235 7.43 27.05 2.73
N LYS A 236 8.71 27.42 2.52
CA LYS A 236 9.29 28.73 2.88
C LYS A 236 9.05 29.11 4.35
N THR A 237 9.04 28.11 5.23
CA THR A 237 8.99 28.33 6.67
C THR A 237 10.23 29.06 7.17
N GLU A 238 10.03 29.95 8.13
CA GLU A 238 11.07 30.63 8.89
C GLU A 238 11.46 29.84 10.17
N ASP A 239 10.64 28.84 10.58
CA ASP A 239 10.95 27.96 11.70
C ASP A 239 12.01 26.93 11.29
N TYR A 240 13.28 27.20 11.63
CA TYR A 240 14.40 26.29 11.39
C TYR A 240 14.19 24.88 11.99
N ARG A 241 13.36 24.73 13.02
CA ARG A 241 13.04 23.42 13.62
C ARG A 241 12.19 22.55 12.71
N ALA A 242 11.59 23.10 11.64
CA ALA A 242 10.87 22.34 10.64
C ALA A 242 11.74 21.24 10.00
N TYR A 243 13.04 21.49 9.80
CA TYR A 243 13.99 20.47 9.33
C TYR A 243 14.12 19.33 10.34
N ASN A 244 14.26 19.64 11.64
CA ASN A 244 14.37 18.62 12.69
C ASN A 244 13.14 17.73 12.75
N VAL A 245 11.95 18.30 12.57
CA VAL A 245 10.69 17.54 12.56
C VAL A 245 10.59 16.66 11.31
N ALA A 246 10.90 17.21 10.12
CA ALA A 246 10.83 16.48 8.86
C ALA A 246 11.84 15.32 8.79
N LEU A 247 13.03 15.51 9.38
CA LEU A 247 14.12 14.53 9.42
C LEU A 247 14.13 13.69 10.70
N HIS A 248 13.12 13.80 11.56
CA HIS A 248 13.07 13.01 12.78
C HIS A 248 12.86 11.52 12.50
N ASN A 249 13.52 10.62 13.24
CA ASN A 249 13.38 9.17 13.06
C ASN A 249 11.94 8.67 13.20
N ARG A 250 11.11 9.33 14.03
CA ARG A 250 9.68 9.02 14.17
C ARG A 250 8.83 9.40 12.96
N SER A 251 9.33 10.29 12.10
CA SER A 251 8.67 10.74 10.87
C SER A 251 8.86 9.75 9.72
N ARG A 252 9.63 8.66 9.92
CA ARG A 252 9.88 7.62 8.91
C ARG A 252 9.82 6.20 9.49
N GLY A 253 9.91 5.22 8.60
CA GLY A 253 10.19 3.83 8.96
C GLY A 253 10.45 2.98 7.72
N ILE A 254 11.43 2.08 7.81
CA ILE A 254 11.64 1.04 6.80
C ILE A 254 10.52 0.01 6.96
N LEU A 255 9.92 -0.36 5.84
CA LEU A 255 8.89 -1.38 5.76
C LEU A 255 9.55 -2.67 5.31
N LYS A 256 9.33 -3.74 6.06
CA LYS A 256 9.81 -5.05 5.64
C LYS A 256 8.92 -5.61 4.53
N PRO A 257 9.47 -6.39 3.58
CA PRO A 257 8.68 -7.00 2.51
C PRO A 257 7.53 -7.88 3.00
N ASP A 258 7.64 -8.45 4.20
CA ASP A 258 6.65 -9.32 4.83
C ASP A 258 5.64 -8.58 5.72
N ASP A 259 5.81 -7.27 5.95
CA ASP A 259 4.82 -6.50 6.70
C ASP A 259 3.61 -6.26 5.79
N PRO A 260 2.45 -6.92 6.04
CA PRO A 260 1.30 -6.77 5.18
C PRO A 260 0.90 -5.31 5.12
N TYR A 261 1.04 -4.70 3.95
CA TYR A 261 0.69 -3.31 3.63
C TYR A 261 -0.70 -2.90 4.15
N SER A 262 -1.61 -3.88 4.24
CA SER A 262 -2.95 -3.74 4.79
C SER A 262 -3.00 -3.40 6.29
N ARG A 263 -1.99 -3.76 7.10
CA ARG A 263 -1.95 -3.43 8.54
C ARG A 263 -1.57 -1.99 8.79
N TYR A 264 -0.42 -1.56 8.27
CA TYR A 264 0.03 -0.19 8.43
C TYR A 264 -1.01 0.75 7.82
N PHE A 265 -1.32 0.56 6.54
CA PHE A 265 -2.21 1.47 5.86
C PHE A 265 -3.68 1.30 6.27
N GLY A 266 -4.10 0.10 6.70
CA GLY A 266 -5.42 -0.12 7.30
C GLY A 266 -5.68 0.77 8.52
N LYS A 267 -4.66 1.03 9.34
CA LYS A 267 -4.76 1.99 10.47
C LYS A 267 -5.04 3.42 10.00
N TYR A 268 -4.46 3.85 8.88
CA TYR A 268 -4.62 5.23 8.39
C TYR A 268 -5.80 5.38 7.44
N VAL A 269 -6.12 4.36 6.65
CA VAL A 269 -7.30 4.30 5.79
C VAL A 269 -8.57 4.36 6.61
N THR A 270 -8.63 3.65 7.73
CA THR A 270 -9.83 3.59 8.57
C THR A 270 -10.08 4.88 9.33
N LYS A 271 -9.05 5.68 9.60
CA LYS A 271 -9.17 7.03 10.15
C LYS A 271 -9.75 7.98 9.09
N CYS A 272 -11.07 8.13 9.12
CA CYS A 272 -11.79 9.25 8.51
C CYS A 272 -11.93 10.33 9.58
N GLN A 273 -11.14 11.39 9.50
CA GLN A 273 -11.62 12.66 10.02
C GLN A 273 -12.26 13.36 8.85
N VAL A 274 -13.59 13.46 8.90
CA VAL A 274 -14.34 14.38 8.04
C VAL A 274 -14.12 15.72 8.71
N ALA A 275 -13.31 16.60 8.11
CA ALA A 275 -13.52 18.00 8.45
C ALA A 275 -14.90 18.33 7.86
N GLU A 276 -15.77 18.91 8.67
CA GLU A 276 -17.14 19.25 8.25
C GLU A 276 -17.14 20.28 7.10
N GLU A 277 -15.98 20.91 6.88
CA GLU A 277 -15.77 21.93 5.87
C GLU A 277 -15.58 21.36 4.45
N GLU A 278 -16.26 21.99 3.50
CA GLU A 278 -16.18 21.66 2.08
C GLU A 278 -14.86 22.13 1.45
N GLY A 279 -14.48 21.52 0.31
CA GLY A 279 -13.38 22.02 -0.52
C GLY A 279 -11.97 21.56 -0.12
N LEU A 280 -11.83 20.49 0.68
CA LEU A 280 -10.52 19.99 1.12
C LEU A 280 -9.66 19.36 0.01
N GLY A 281 -10.21 19.20 -1.20
CA GLY A 281 -9.49 18.67 -2.36
C GLY A 281 -9.16 17.17 -2.25
N ARG A 282 -8.17 16.73 -3.04
CA ARG A 282 -7.81 15.31 -3.15
C ARG A 282 -7.15 14.80 -1.86
N PHE A 283 -7.48 13.56 -1.47
CA PHE A 283 -7.02 12.92 -0.22
C PHE A 283 -5.90 11.89 -0.41
N TRP A 284 -5.62 11.45 -1.63
CA TRP A 284 -4.52 10.54 -1.93
C TRP A 284 -4.14 10.64 -3.40
N GLY A 285 -2.93 10.20 -3.74
CA GLY A 285 -2.45 10.17 -5.11
C GLY A 285 -1.19 9.33 -5.24
N ILE A 286 -0.69 9.29 -6.46
CA ILE A 286 0.50 8.55 -6.87
C ILE A 286 1.43 9.57 -7.53
N ILE A 287 2.72 9.44 -7.26
CA ILE A 287 3.82 10.16 -7.89
C ILE A 287 4.68 9.10 -8.57
N GLY A 288 5.05 9.31 -9.83
CA GLY A 288 5.84 8.35 -10.61
C GLY A 288 5.02 7.19 -11.23
N PRO A 289 5.68 6.32 -12.02
CA PRO A 289 5.04 5.25 -12.77
C PRO A 289 4.77 4.02 -11.88
N LEU A 290 3.60 3.99 -11.21
CA LEU A 290 3.24 2.83 -10.40
C LEU A 290 2.80 1.65 -11.28
N GLU A 291 3.67 0.66 -11.38
CA GLU A 291 3.34 -0.64 -11.93
C GLU A 291 2.44 -1.42 -10.96
N LEU A 292 1.28 -1.84 -11.46
CA LEU A 292 0.34 -2.67 -10.72
C LEU A 292 0.40 -4.08 -11.28
N ALA A 293 0.41 -5.07 -10.40
CA ALA A 293 0.29 -6.46 -10.78
C ALA A 293 -1.02 -6.67 -11.56
N GLU A 294 -0.89 -7.23 -12.76
CA GLU A 294 -2.02 -7.72 -13.52
C GLU A 294 -2.23 -9.20 -13.20
N PRO A 295 -3.49 -9.64 -13.02
CA PRO A 295 -3.74 -11.03 -12.74
C PRO A 295 -3.73 -11.86 -14.03
N GLU A 296 -2.93 -12.92 -14.06
CA GLU A 296 -2.97 -13.96 -15.09
C GLU A 296 -4.26 -14.77 -14.97
N LYS A 297 -4.90 -15.09 -16.10
CA LYS A 297 -6.18 -15.81 -16.08
C LYS A 297 -5.95 -17.32 -16.02
N VAL A 298 -6.62 -17.97 -15.09
CA VAL A 298 -6.66 -19.42 -14.92
C VAL A 298 -8.11 -19.86 -14.86
N GLU A 299 -8.52 -20.82 -15.68
CA GLU A 299 -9.86 -21.38 -15.58
C GLU A 299 -9.93 -22.36 -14.42
N LEU A 300 -11.01 -22.29 -13.64
CA LEU A 300 -11.26 -23.21 -12.53
C LEU A 300 -12.44 -24.12 -12.84
N THR A 301 -12.31 -25.37 -12.45
CA THR A 301 -13.43 -26.33 -12.36
C THR A 301 -14.47 -25.86 -11.33
N ASP A 302 -15.71 -26.34 -11.47
CA ASP A 302 -16.80 -26.09 -10.51
C ASP A 302 -16.43 -26.48 -9.08
N TYR A 303 -15.68 -27.58 -8.92
CA TYR A 303 -15.20 -28.04 -7.62
C TYR A 303 -14.19 -27.08 -6.99
N GLN A 304 -13.18 -26.66 -7.75
CA GLN A 304 -12.18 -25.67 -7.34
C GLN A 304 -12.84 -24.36 -6.92
N VAL A 305 -13.84 -23.91 -7.67
CA VAL A 305 -14.67 -22.75 -7.32
C VAL A 305 -15.41 -22.96 -5.99
N ALA A 306 -16.01 -24.13 -5.78
CA ALA A 306 -16.73 -24.43 -4.55
C ALA A 306 -15.78 -24.42 -3.33
N VAL A 307 -14.58 -25.01 -3.46
CA VAL A 307 -13.53 -24.99 -2.45
C VAL A 307 -13.09 -23.56 -2.13
N LEU A 308 -12.77 -22.76 -3.15
CA LEU A 308 -12.38 -21.36 -3.01
C LEU A 308 -13.46 -20.54 -2.28
N LYS A 309 -14.73 -20.66 -2.71
CA LYS A 309 -15.87 -19.98 -2.05
C LYS A 309 -16.02 -20.41 -0.59
N ARG A 310 -15.90 -21.71 -0.29
CA ARG A 310 -15.97 -22.23 1.10
C ARG A 310 -14.85 -21.64 1.95
N PHE A 311 -13.62 -21.60 1.42
CA PHE A 311 -12.49 -21.00 2.11
C PHE A 311 -12.74 -19.52 2.40
N LEU A 312 -13.05 -18.72 1.38
CA LEU A 312 -13.23 -17.27 1.52
C LEU A 312 -14.36 -16.94 2.50
N ARG A 313 -15.45 -17.72 2.50
CA ARG A 313 -16.52 -17.61 3.49
C ARG A 313 -16.03 -17.88 4.91
N ARG A 314 -15.29 -18.97 5.13
CA ARG A 314 -14.72 -19.32 6.45
C ARG A 314 -13.74 -18.24 6.94
N TYR A 315 -12.87 -17.76 6.04
CA TYR A 315 -11.92 -16.69 6.32
C TYR A 315 -12.61 -15.38 6.70
N LEU A 316 -13.62 -14.96 5.94
CA LEU A 316 -14.40 -13.76 6.27
C LEU A 316 -15.16 -13.93 7.59
N LYS A 317 -15.70 -15.11 7.87
CA LYS A 317 -16.37 -15.41 9.14
C LYS A 317 -15.40 -15.34 10.32
N SER A 318 -14.16 -15.79 10.18
CA SER A 318 -13.16 -15.73 11.25
C SER A 318 -12.63 -14.31 11.47
N THR A 319 -12.36 -13.56 10.40
CA THR A 319 -11.84 -12.19 10.47
C THR A 319 -12.87 -11.14 10.88
N GLN A 320 -14.16 -11.42 10.70
CA GLN A 320 -15.24 -10.52 11.11
C GLN A 320 -15.72 -10.74 12.54
N LYS A 321 -15.12 -11.68 13.29
CA LYS A 321 -15.36 -11.80 14.73
C LYS A 321 -14.85 -10.55 15.43
N ARG A 322 -15.75 -9.60 15.67
CA ARG A 322 -15.45 -8.41 16.48
C ARG A 322 -15.82 -8.71 17.91
N SER A 323 -14.94 -8.35 18.84
CA SER A 323 -15.31 -8.18 20.24
C SER A 323 -15.57 -6.71 20.51
N LYS A 324 -16.63 -6.40 21.25
CA LYS A 324 -16.84 -5.08 21.85
C LYS A 324 -16.37 -5.18 23.29
N LYS A 325 -15.47 -4.29 23.69
CA LYS A 325 -15.10 -4.11 25.09
C LYS A 325 -16.21 -3.29 25.76
N LEU A 326 -16.78 -3.81 26.83
CA LEU A 326 -17.74 -3.13 27.69
C LEU A 326 -17.02 -2.16 28.64
N PRO A 327 -17.74 -1.22 29.28
CA PRO A 327 -17.17 -0.30 30.26
C PRO A 327 -16.45 -1.01 31.42
N ASP A 328 -16.93 -2.18 31.84
CA ASP A 328 -16.34 -3.04 32.88
C ASP A 328 -15.10 -3.84 32.39
N GLY A 329 -14.69 -3.63 31.15
CA GLY A 329 -13.55 -4.32 30.53
C GLY A 329 -13.87 -5.67 29.88
N LYS A 330 -15.06 -6.24 30.05
CA LYS A 330 -15.44 -7.52 29.45
C LYS A 330 -15.56 -7.42 27.93
N LYS A 331 -15.17 -8.46 27.21
CA LYS A 331 -15.28 -8.53 25.75
C LYS A 331 -16.50 -9.37 25.37
N ILE A 332 -17.49 -8.76 24.72
CA ILE A 332 -18.64 -9.49 24.14
C ILE A 332 -18.42 -9.66 22.64
N ALA A 333 -18.67 -10.86 22.11
CA ALA A 333 -18.67 -11.10 20.68
C ALA A 333 -19.83 -10.34 20.01
N VAL A 334 -19.51 -9.37 19.15
CA VAL A 334 -20.50 -8.64 18.35
C VAL A 334 -20.67 -9.37 17.02
N LYS A 335 -21.91 -9.78 16.73
CA LYS A 335 -22.26 -10.28 15.40
C LYS A 335 -22.10 -9.14 14.39
N PRO A 336 -21.29 -9.29 13.33
CA PRO A 336 -21.09 -8.23 12.34
C PRO A 336 -22.42 -7.85 11.66
N LYS A 337 -22.68 -6.53 11.55
CA LYS A 337 -23.90 -5.95 10.96
C LYS A 337 -24.10 -6.36 9.49
N TYR A 338 -23.01 -6.64 8.77
CA TYR A 338 -23.02 -7.15 7.40
C TYR A 338 -22.30 -8.48 7.31
N ARG A 339 -23.03 -9.57 7.03
CA ARG A 339 -22.41 -10.86 6.71
C ARG A 339 -22.03 -10.88 5.25
N TYR A 340 -20.82 -10.44 4.93
CA TYR A 340 -20.23 -10.62 3.60
C TYR A 340 -20.30 -12.09 3.13
N GLU A 341 -20.24 -13.03 4.09
CA GLU A 341 -20.53 -14.45 3.89
C GLU A 341 -21.91 -14.71 3.24
N LYS A 342 -22.97 -14.02 3.67
CA LYS A 342 -24.32 -14.18 3.11
C LYS A 342 -24.41 -13.66 1.67
N ARG A 343 -23.73 -12.55 1.34
CA ARG A 343 -23.66 -12.04 -0.04
C ARG A 343 -22.89 -12.98 -0.96
N LEU A 344 -21.77 -13.54 -0.46
CA LEU A 344 -21.00 -14.56 -1.17
C LEU A 344 -21.84 -15.81 -1.46
N ARG A 345 -22.65 -16.25 -0.48
CA ARG A 345 -23.55 -17.41 -0.64
C ARG A 345 -24.58 -17.19 -1.74
N ARG A 346 -25.05 -15.96 -1.95
CA ARG A 346 -26.05 -15.59 -2.97
C ARG A 346 -25.44 -15.30 -4.35
N GLY A 347 -24.13 -15.46 -4.53
CA GLY A 347 -23.43 -15.14 -5.79
C GLY A 347 -23.35 -13.64 -6.12
N GLY A 348 -23.91 -12.76 -5.29
CA GLY A 348 -23.97 -11.30 -5.51
C GLY A 348 -22.95 -10.50 -4.72
N TYR A 349 -21.82 -11.12 -4.33
CA TYR A 349 -20.74 -10.39 -3.67
C TYR A 349 -19.72 -9.93 -4.68
N GLU A 350 -19.64 -8.61 -4.81
CA GLU A 350 -18.56 -7.91 -5.48
C GLU A 350 -17.76 -7.14 -4.43
N GLY A 351 -16.44 -7.31 -4.42
CA GLY A 351 -15.58 -6.65 -3.45
C GLY A 351 -14.20 -7.28 -3.38
N PHE A 352 -13.45 -6.93 -2.34
CA PHE A 352 -12.16 -7.57 -2.08
C PHE A 352 -12.01 -7.91 -0.60
N VAL A 353 -11.09 -8.82 -0.32
CA VAL A 353 -10.72 -9.29 1.00
C VAL A 353 -9.22 -9.13 1.12
N ALA A 354 -8.78 -8.19 1.95
CA ALA A 354 -7.36 -8.08 2.29
C ALA A 354 -6.96 -9.28 3.16
N MET A 355 -5.83 -9.91 2.85
CA MET A 355 -5.32 -11.06 3.57
C MET A 355 -3.79 -11.14 3.46
N LYS A 356 -3.17 -11.93 4.33
CA LYS A 356 -1.71 -12.13 4.29
C LYS A 356 -1.35 -12.94 3.05
N GLU A 357 -0.22 -12.63 2.43
CA GLU A 357 0.33 -13.35 1.28
C GLU A 357 0.40 -14.86 1.53
N ALA A 358 0.97 -15.30 2.66
CA ALA A 358 1.01 -16.71 3.03
C ALA A 358 -0.37 -17.40 3.10
N THR A 359 -1.44 -16.63 3.42
CA THR A 359 -2.81 -17.15 3.36
C THR A 359 -3.28 -17.31 1.91
N ILE A 360 -2.94 -16.36 1.04
CA ILE A 360 -3.23 -16.42 -0.40
C ILE A 360 -2.52 -17.61 -1.02
N SER A 361 -1.24 -17.82 -0.72
CA SER A 361 -0.48 -18.97 -1.21
C SER A 361 -1.13 -20.29 -0.81
N ARG A 362 -1.59 -20.42 0.44
CA ARG A 362 -2.33 -21.61 0.91
C ARG A 362 -3.66 -21.79 0.19
N ILE A 363 -4.38 -20.71 -0.12
CA ILE A 363 -5.62 -20.79 -0.92
C ILE A 363 -5.31 -21.33 -2.30
N ILE A 364 -4.32 -20.76 -2.97
CA ILE A 364 -3.93 -21.17 -4.33
C ILE A 364 -3.53 -22.64 -4.32
N GLN A 365 -2.63 -23.05 -3.41
CA GLN A 365 -2.22 -24.46 -3.27
C GLN A 365 -3.41 -25.38 -2.99
N LEU A 366 -4.32 -24.99 -2.09
CA LEU A 366 -5.51 -25.78 -1.79
C LEU A 366 -6.42 -25.93 -3.01
N VAL A 367 -6.59 -24.86 -3.80
CA VAL A 367 -7.43 -24.90 -5.00
C VAL A 367 -6.78 -25.75 -6.08
N MET A 368 -5.49 -25.54 -6.38
CA MET A 368 -4.79 -26.22 -7.46
C MET A 368 -4.50 -27.70 -7.15
N ASN A 369 -4.06 -28.05 -5.93
CA ASN A 369 -3.68 -29.43 -5.59
C ASN A 369 -4.87 -30.41 -5.52
N ASN A 370 -6.11 -29.89 -5.53
CA ASN A 370 -7.31 -30.72 -5.50
C ASN A 370 -7.59 -31.45 -6.83
N GLU A 371 -6.86 -31.16 -7.91
CA GLU A 371 -6.91 -31.95 -9.16
C GLU A 371 -6.36 -33.36 -8.98
N LYS A 372 -5.20 -33.52 -8.33
CA LYS A 372 -4.56 -34.83 -8.13
C LYS A 372 -5.38 -35.78 -7.24
N SER A 373 -6.12 -35.25 -6.28
CA SER A 373 -7.03 -36.07 -5.48
C SER A 373 -8.23 -36.58 -6.27
N MET A 374 -8.63 -35.91 -7.36
CA MET A 374 -9.74 -36.34 -8.20
C MET A 374 -9.33 -37.37 -9.24
N GLU A 375 -8.10 -37.36 -9.76
CA GLU A 375 -7.57 -38.49 -10.52
C GLU A 375 -7.58 -39.77 -9.66
N ILE A 376 -7.13 -39.69 -8.41
CA ILE A 376 -7.06 -40.86 -7.52
C ILE A 376 -8.47 -41.36 -7.14
N VAL A 377 -9.44 -40.46 -6.91
CA VAL A 377 -10.83 -40.84 -6.60
C VAL A 377 -11.58 -41.31 -7.84
N GLY A 378 -11.33 -40.72 -9.01
CA GLY A 378 -11.88 -41.13 -10.30
C GLY A 378 -11.37 -42.52 -10.71
N ILE A 379 -10.07 -42.79 -10.54
CA ILE A 379 -9.47 -44.11 -10.76
C ILE A 379 -10.07 -45.15 -9.78
N LYS A 380 -10.26 -44.80 -8.50
CA LYS A 380 -10.91 -45.69 -7.53
C LYS A 380 -12.37 -45.97 -7.87
N ALA A 381 -13.13 -44.95 -8.27
CA ALA A 381 -14.54 -45.10 -8.65
C ALA A 381 -14.69 -45.91 -9.95
N TYR A 382 -13.84 -45.67 -10.94
CA TYR A 382 -13.81 -46.42 -12.20
C TYR A 382 -13.43 -47.90 -11.97
N ASN A 383 -12.42 -48.17 -11.15
CA ASN A 383 -12.02 -49.54 -10.79
C ASN A 383 -13.09 -50.27 -9.97
N THR A 384 -13.84 -49.56 -9.12
CA THR A 384 -14.95 -50.15 -8.35
C THR A 384 -16.13 -50.53 -9.26
N ILE A 385 -16.40 -49.74 -10.30
CA ILE A 385 -17.45 -50.01 -11.29
C ILE A 385 -17.06 -51.17 -12.23
N GLN A 386 -15.77 -51.30 -12.56
CA GLN A 386 -15.25 -52.43 -13.34
C GLN A 386 -15.20 -53.74 -12.54
N SER A 387 -15.04 -53.69 -11.21
CA SER A 387 -15.05 -54.90 -10.37
C SER A 387 -16.45 -55.36 -9.94
N THR A 388 -17.50 -54.59 -10.26
CA THR A 388 -18.91 -54.93 -9.98
C THR A 388 -19.72 -55.24 -11.24
N ARG A 389 -19.06 -55.28 -12.40
CA ARG A 389 -19.54 -55.89 -13.64
C ARG A 389 -18.74 -57.16 -13.88
#